data_AF-A0AAN1VHV2-F1
#
_entry.id   AF-A0AAN1VHV2-F1
#
_cell.length_a   1.000
_cell.length_b   1.000
_cell.length_c   1.000
_cell.angle_alpha   90.00
_cell.angle_beta   90.00
_cell.angle_gamma   90.00
#
_symmetry.space_group_name_H-M   'P 1'
#
loop_
_entity.id
_entity.type
_entity.pdbx_description
1 polymer ?
#
loop_
_entity_poly.entity_id
_entity_poly.type
_entity_poly.pdbx_seq_one_letter_code
_entity_poly.pdbx_strand_id
1 'polypeptide(L)'
;MKGRIVATEKELLKKFLDPLRACKRYKPKFGQGNKEEGVSLPQFLDLYGADPFYAWCGLNSGLMYAAHKAAGGMTSVYRQIGKGCENLFREIIIDATGYTDRASAAWSYKTKTGAGKDKTLSLDGRLKLEDIQNAETKRRVEKWLADYCKLLGAEVPQHGAVFEVRQGYKSKDSKRQNGDIDNIAVAWAQGYMPVFAIFSSQIDGDLVLRYRNSRGGIVVGRTAGASTESLFAFSRDVLGFDLADFFRRNSPAIKKEMTETLEALLSA
;
A
#
# COMPACT_ATOMS: atom_id res chain seq x y z
N MET A 1 -37.00 3.43 49.02
CA MET A 1 -37.07 2.83 47.66
C MET A 1 -37.10 3.95 46.64
N LYS A 2 -36.06 4.12 45.80
CA LYS A 2 -36.10 5.06 44.67
C LYS A 2 -36.92 4.42 43.56
N GLY A 3 -38.08 5.00 43.24
CA GLY A 3 -38.93 4.55 42.13
C GLY A 3 -38.13 4.55 40.83
N ARG A 4 -38.10 3.40 40.16
CA ARG A 4 -37.47 3.25 38.83
C ARG A 4 -38.31 4.10 37.87
N ILE A 5 -37.75 5.20 37.38
CA ILE A 5 -38.36 5.98 36.29
C ILE A 5 -38.31 5.10 35.05
N VAL A 6 -39.48 4.58 34.63
CA VAL A 6 -39.62 3.80 33.41
C VAL A 6 -39.63 4.79 32.24
N ALA A 7 -38.68 4.66 31.32
CA ALA A 7 -38.61 5.51 30.14
C ALA A 7 -39.87 5.33 29.29
N THR A 8 -40.45 6.43 28.83
CA THR A 8 -41.62 6.40 27.94
C THR A 8 -41.26 5.81 26.58
N GLU A 9 -42.25 5.27 25.86
CA GLU A 9 -42.06 4.73 24.51
C GLU A 9 -41.39 5.73 23.55
N LYS A 10 -41.74 7.02 23.67
CA LYS A 10 -41.12 8.11 22.91
C LYS A 10 -39.63 8.28 23.22
N GLU A 11 -39.23 8.13 24.48
CA GLU A 11 -37.83 8.19 24.90
C GLU A 11 -37.04 6.95 24.45
N LEU A 12 -37.67 5.78 24.48
CA LEU A 12 -37.09 4.54 23.95
C LEU A 12 -36.89 4.62 22.43
N LEU A 13 -37.90 5.10 21.69
CA LEU A 13 -37.81 5.33 20.25
C LEU A 13 -36.75 6.38 19.91
N LYS A 14 -36.67 7.48 20.67
CA LYS A 14 -35.62 8.48 20.50
C LYS A 14 -34.23 7.87 20.71
N LYS A 15 -34.03 7.08 21.77
CA LYS A 15 -32.75 6.39 22.03
C LYS A 15 -32.37 5.41 20.92
N PHE A 16 -33.34 4.76 20.28
CA PHE A 16 -33.10 3.88 19.13
C PHE A 16 -32.78 4.66 17.84
N LEU A 17 -33.50 5.75 17.57
CA LEU A 17 -33.36 6.52 16.34
C LEU A 17 -32.13 7.45 16.34
N ASP A 18 -31.68 7.94 17.50
CA ASP A 18 -30.59 8.90 17.59
C ASP A 18 -29.26 8.37 17.03
N PRO A 19 -28.83 7.11 17.31
CA PRO A 19 -27.69 6.50 16.63
C PRO A 19 -27.86 6.38 15.11
N LEU A 20 -29.05 6.01 14.63
CA LEU A 20 -29.35 5.91 13.19
C LEU A 20 -29.29 7.28 12.50
N ARG A 21 -29.74 8.34 13.18
CA ARG A 21 -29.65 9.72 12.69
C ARG A 21 -28.20 10.22 12.64
N ALA A 22 -27.33 9.73 13.52
CA ALA A 22 -25.90 10.06 13.48
C ALA A 22 -25.23 9.55 12.20
N CYS A 23 -25.69 8.42 11.64
CA CYS A 23 -25.19 7.89 10.37
C CYS A 23 -25.36 8.89 9.19
N LYS A 24 -26.41 9.72 9.20
CA LYS A 24 -26.64 10.74 8.15
C LYS A 24 -25.54 11.80 8.09
N ARG A 25 -24.83 12.03 9.21
CA ARG A 25 -23.75 13.01 9.33
C ARG A 25 -22.36 12.38 9.25
N TYR A 26 -22.28 11.07 9.01
CA TYR A 26 -21.00 10.38 8.91
C TYR A 26 -20.14 10.99 7.79
N LYS A 27 -18.92 11.33 8.15
CA LYS A 27 -17.85 11.70 7.22
C LYS A 27 -16.71 10.69 7.40
N PRO A 28 -16.11 10.21 6.30
CA PRO A 28 -14.99 9.29 6.39
C PRO A 28 -13.81 9.95 7.11
N LYS A 29 -13.13 9.17 7.97
CA LYS A 29 -11.90 9.58 8.67
C LYS A 29 -10.70 9.08 7.89
N PHE A 30 -9.66 9.92 7.77
CA PHE A 30 -8.42 9.57 7.06
C PHE A 30 -7.21 9.71 8.00
N GLY A 31 -6.24 8.80 7.86
CA GLY A 31 -5.13 8.55 8.79
C GLY A 31 -4.10 9.66 9.03
N GLN A 32 -4.42 10.92 8.71
CA GLN A 32 -3.59 12.09 9.02
C GLN A 32 -4.12 12.87 10.22
N GLY A 33 -4.22 12.19 11.37
CA GLY A 33 -4.52 12.81 12.65
C GLY A 33 -6.00 12.84 13.05
N ASN A 34 -6.21 12.86 14.37
CA ASN A 34 -7.50 12.81 15.06
C ASN A 34 -8.36 14.09 14.86
N LYS A 35 -8.69 14.44 13.61
CA LYS A 35 -9.79 15.40 13.41
C LYS A 35 -11.10 14.68 13.68
N GLU A 36 -11.74 15.00 14.81
CA GLU A 36 -12.99 14.37 15.26
C GLU A 36 -14.10 14.43 14.21
N GLU A 37 -14.06 15.42 13.31
CA GLU A 37 -15.12 15.72 12.35
C GLU A 37 -15.08 14.95 11.01
N GLY A 38 -14.03 14.16 10.71
CA GLY A 38 -13.86 13.53 9.38
C GLY A 38 -13.65 14.56 8.25
N VAL A 39 -13.55 14.13 6.99
CA VAL A 39 -13.30 15.05 5.85
C VAL A 39 -14.54 15.34 5.01
N SER A 40 -14.67 16.60 4.56
CA SER A 40 -15.66 17.00 3.57
C SER A 40 -15.32 16.46 2.16
N LEU A 41 -16.27 16.52 1.23
CA LEU A 41 -16.01 16.13 -0.16
C LEU A 41 -14.90 16.99 -0.80
N PRO A 42 -14.89 18.34 -0.71
CA PRO A 42 -13.78 19.14 -1.22
C PRO A 42 -12.42 18.75 -0.62
N GLN A 43 -12.35 18.55 0.70
CA GLN A 43 -11.13 18.11 1.37
C GLN A 43 -10.67 16.73 0.92
N PHE A 44 -11.61 15.82 0.64
CA PHE A 44 -11.31 14.50 0.09
C PHE A 44 -10.72 14.59 -1.32
N LEU A 45 -11.34 15.39 -2.20
CA LEU A 45 -10.88 15.58 -3.57
C LEU A 45 -9.47 16.19 -3.60
N ASP A 46 -9.20 17.18 -2.75
CA ASP A 46 -7.89 17.81 -2.63
C ASP A 46 -6.83 16.82 -2.10
N LEU A 47 -7.13 16.13 -0.99
CA LEU A 47 -6.18 15.21 -0.35
C LEU A 47 -5.79 14.05 -1.29
N TYR A 48 -6.77 13.45 -1.98
CA TYR A 48 -6.50 12.37 -2.92
C TYR A 48 -5.97 12.88 -4.26
N GLY A 49 -6.33 14.09 -4.67
CA GLY A 49 -5.84 14.71 -5.90
C GLY A 49 -4.38 15.16 -5.81
N ALA A 50 -3.90 15.50 -4.62
CA ALA A 50 -2.50 15.85 -4.37
C ALA A 50 -1.55 14.64 -4.47
N ASP A 51 -2.06 13.42 -4.32
CA ASP A 51 -1.31 12.18 -4.52
C ASP A 51 -1.32 11.79 -6.01
N PRO A 52 -0.17 11.75 -6.71
CA PRO A 52 -0.16 11.51 -8.16
C PRO A 52 -0.80 10.17 -8.54
N PHE A 53 -0.50 9.11 -7.79
CA PHE A 53 -1.02 7.79 -8.07
C PHE A 53 -2.55 7.72 -7.88
N TYR A 54 -3.07 8.29 -6.79
CA TYR A 54 -4.51 8.34 -6.57
C TYR A 54 -5.23 9.19 -7.60
N ALA A 55 -4.63 10.32 -8.00
CA ALA A 55 -5.17 11.19 -9.04
C ALA A 55 -5.20 10.50 -10.41
N TRP A 56 -4.17 9.72 -10.78
CA TRP A 56 -4.16 8.97 -12.03
C TRP A 56 -5.17 7.83 -12.04
N CYS A 57 -5.36 7.18 -10.90
CA CYS A 57 -6.32 6.08 -10.72
C CYS A 57 -7.78 6.54 -10.55
N GLY A 58 -8.06 7.84 -10.47
CA GLY A 58 -9.43 8.36 -10.31
C GLY A 58 -10.02 8.19 -8.91
N LEU A 59 -9.16 8.05 -7.88
CA LEU A 59 -9.61 7.87 -6.50
C LEU A 59 -10.05 9.19 -5.85
N ASN A 60 -9.72 10.33 -6.45
CA ASN A 60 -10.21 11.64 -6.10
C ASN A 60 -11.55 11.93 -6.80
N SER A 61 -12.58 11.10 -6.56
CA SER A 61 -13.91 11.26 -7.16
C SER A 61 -15.04 11.30 -6.13
N GLY A 62 -16.16 11.93 -6.50
CA GLY A 62 -17.37 11.96 -5.68
C GLY A 62 -17.95 10.57 -5.42
N LEU A 63 -17.88 9.67 -6.42
CA LEU A 63 -18.27 8.27 -6.27
C LEU A 63 -17.39 7.53 -5.26
N MET A 64 -16.07 7.78 -5.28
CA MET A 64 -15.17 7.18 -4.30
C MET A 64 -15.47 7.71 -2.88
N TYR A 65 -15.80 9.00 -2.73
CA TYR A 65 -16.26 9.56 -1.45
C TYR A 65 -17.58 8.94 -0.97
N ALA A 66 -18.53 8.67 -1.89
CA ALA A 66 -19.78 7.99 -1.57
C ALA A 66 -19.55 6.54 -1.15
N ALA A 67 -18.68 5.81 -1.85
CA ALA A 67 -18.24 4.47 -1.47
C ALA A 67 -17.56 4.47 -0.09
N HIS A 68 -16.81 5.53 0.24
CA HIS A 68 -16.23 5.73 1.57
C HIS A 68 -17.30 5.84 2.67
N LYS A 69 -18.46 6.44 2.38
CA LYS A 69 -19.59 6.51 3.31
C LYS A 69 -20.39 5.21 3.39
N ALA A 70 -20.43 4.43 2.32
CA ALA A 70 -21.24 3.22 2.23
C ALA A 70 -20.61 1.95 2.85
N ALA A 71 -19.48 2.07 3.56
CA ALA A 71 -18.76 1.09 4.40
C ALA A 71 -18.34 -0.27 3.76
N GLY A 72 -19.02 -0.78 2.72
CA GLY A 72 -18.76 -2.10 2.12
C GLY A 72 -17.94 -2.08 0.83
N GLY A 73 -18.33 -1.28 -0.18
CA GLY A 73 -17.71 -1.30 -1.51
C GLY A 73 -16.23 -0.88 -1.54
N MET A 74 -15.85 0.05 -0.66
CA MET A 74 -14.52 0.65 -0.60
C MET A 74 -13.40 -0.34 -0.25
N THR A 75 -13.65 -1.25 0.69
CA THR A 75 -12.65 -2.27 1.10
C THR A 75 -12.35 -3.25 -0.04
N SER A 76 -13.35 -3.52 -0.89
CA SER A 76 -13.16 -4.35 -2.09
C SER A 76 -12.29 -3.62 -3.12
N VAL A 77 -12.62 -2.36 -3.45
CA VAL A 77 -11.89 -1.56 -4.44
C VAL A 77 -10.41 -1.41 -4.06
N TYR A 78 -10.09 -0.97 -2.83
CA TYR A 78 -8.69 -0.82 -2.43
C TYR A 78 -7.90 -2.12 -2.47
N ARG A 79 -8.54 -3.25 -2.12
CA ARG A 79 -7.90 -4.57 -2.19
C ARG A 79 -7.58 -4.96 -3.63
N GLN A 80 -8.49 -4.72 -4.57
CA GLN A 80 -8.26 -5.03 -5.99
C GLN A 80 -7.17 -4.13 -6.58
N ILE A 81 -7.15 -2.83 -6.25
CA ILE A 81 -6.05 -1.95 -6.67
C ILE A 81 -4.72 -2.43 -6.09
N GLY A 82 -4.69 -2.86 -4.82
CA GLY A 82 -3.51 -3.46 -4.21
C GLY A 82 -2.98 -4.66 -5.00
N LYS A 83 -3.86 -5.59 -5.39
CA LYS A 83 -3.49 -6.72 -6.26
C LYS A 83 -3.01 -6.28 -7.64
N GLY A 84 -3.63 -5.25 -8.22
CA GLY A 84 -3.20 -4.65 -9.49
C GLY A 84 -1.77 -4.10 -9.39
N CYS A 85 -1.46 -3.37 -8.32
CA CYS A 85 -0.12 -2.86 -8.04
C CYS A 85 0.90 -3.99 -7.88
N GLU A 86 0.57 -5.04 -7.11
CA GLU A 86 1.41 -6.23 -6.93
C GLU A 86 1.73 -6.90 -8.27
N ASN A 87 0.69 -7.21 -9.06
CA ASN A 87 0.85 -7.86 -10.36
C ASN A 87 1.68 -7.02 -11.33
N LEU A 88 1.38 -5.73 -11.44
CA LEU A 88 2.12 -4.82 -12.31
C LEU A 88 3.59 -4.70 -11.89
N PHE A 89 3.86 -4.52 -10.60
CA PHE A 89 5.23 -4.38 -10.11
C PHE A 89 6.06 -5.65 -10.33
N ARG A 90 5.45 -6.82 -10.10
CA ARG A 90 6.08 -8.11 -10.39
C ARG A 90 6.39 -8.28 -11.87
N GLU A 91 5.49 -7.88 -12.76
CA GLU A 91 5.73 -7.95 -14.19
C GLU A 91 6.88 -7.04 -14.62
N ILE A 92 6.91 -5.80 -14.12
CA ILE A 92 8.01 -4.86 -14.40
C ILE A 92 9.35 -5.44 -13.96
N ILE A 93 9.41 -6.11 -12.80
CA ILE A 93 10.63 -6.81 -12.36
C ILE A 93 11.02 -7.88 -13.38
N ILE A 94 10.09 -8.77 -13.75
CA ILE A 94 10.38 -9.89 -14.66
C ILE A 94 10.91 -9.38 -16.00
N ASP A 95 10.25 -8.39 -16.59
CA ASP A 95 10.62 -7.80 -17.87
C ASP A 95 11.98 -7.07 -17.78
N ALA A 96 12.18 -6.28 -16.72
CA ALA A 96 13.42 -5.53 -16.53
C ALA A 96 14.64 -6.43 -16.31
N THR A 97 14.47 -7.53 -15.56
CA THR A 97 15.57 -8.45 -15.24
C THR A 97 15.84 -9.45 -16.36
N GLY A 98 14.84 -9.72 -17.22
CA GLY A 98 14.92 -10.75 -18.25
C GLY A 98 15.00 -12.15 -17.64
N TYR A 99 14.36 -12.39 -16.50
CA TYR A 99 14.39 -13.71 -15.86
C TYR A 99 13.96 -14.83 -16.80
N THR A 100 14.76 -15.90 -16.87
CA THR A 100 14.40 -17.12 -17.60
C THR A 100 13.24 -17.86 -16.91
N ASP A 101 13.23 -17.87 -15.58
CA ASP A 101 12.13 -18.40 -14.77
C ASP A 101 11.40 -17.26 -14.06
N ARG A 102 10.10 -17.12 -14.34
CA ARG A 102 9.25 -16.10 -13.70
C ARG A 102 9.15 -16.29 -12.18
N ALA A 103 9.35 -17.51 -11.67
CA ALA A 103 9.41 -17.79 -10.24
C ALA A 103 10.60 -17.09 -9.54
N SER A 104 11.62 -16.65 -10.28
CA SER A 104 12.69 -15.79 -9.76
C SER A 104 12.17 -14.47 -9.18
N ALA A 105 11.00 -13.99 -9.60
CA ALA A 105 10.34 -12.81 -9.04
C ALA A 105 9.48 -13.08 -7.79
N ALA A 106 9.27 -14.34 -7.41
CA ALA A 106 8.51 -14.71 -6.22
C ALA A 106 9.44 -15.02 -5.04
N TRP A 107 9.03 -14.64 -3.83
CA TRP A 107 9.74 -15.02 -2.59
C TRP A 107 8.76 -15.52 -1.54
N SER A 108 9.13 -16.61 -0.87
CA SER A 108 8.37 -17.13 0.26
C SER A 108 9.26 -17.87 1.24
N TYR A 109 8.79 -18.00 2.47
CA TYR A 109 9.44 -18.77 3.51
C TYR A 109 8.42 -19.47 4.40
N LYS A 110 8.85 -20.52 5.08
CA LYS A 110 8.03 -21.23 6.06
C LYS A 110 8.31 -20.70 7.46
N THR A 111 7.25 -20.50 8.23
CA THR A 111 7.29 -20.20 9.65
C THR A 111 6.32 -21.12 10.39
N LYS A 112 6.39 -21.14 11.73
CA LYS A 112 5.47 -21.89 12.58
C LYS A 112 4.38 -20.95 13.11
N THR A 113 3.15 -21.44 13.14
CA THR A 113 2.06 -20.80 13.91
C THR A 113 2.26 -21.02 15.40
N GLY A 114 1.56 -20.25 16.24
CA GLY A 114 1.57 -20.49 17.70
C GLY A 114 1.07 -21.89 18.11
N ALA A 115 0.38 -22.61 17.21
CA ALA A 115 -0.04 -23.99 17.39
C ALA A 115 0.93 -25.02 16.77
N GLY A 116 2.14 -24.60 16.37
CA GLY A 116 3.18 -25.48 15.82
C GLY A 116 2.99 -25.92 14.36
N LYS A 117 1.91 -25.49 13.68
CA LYS A 117 1.67 -25.78 12.26
C LYS A 117 2.54 -24.93 11.35
N ASP A 118 2.98 -25.49 10.23
CA ASP A 118 3.66 -24.75 9.17
C ASP A 118 2.72 -23.72 8.53
N LYS A 119 3.28 -22.53 8.29
CA LYS A 119 2.64 -21.43 7.56
C LYS A 119 3.65 -20.90 6.56
N THR A 120 3.28 -20.84 5.30
CA THR A 120 4.07 -20.15 4.28
C THR A 120 3.69 -18.67 4.27
N LEU A 121 4.69 -17.81 4.31
CA LEU A 121 4.56 -16.36 4.10
C LEU A 121 5.29 -16.00 2.81
N SER A 122 4.74 -15.06 2.07
CA SER A 122 5.30 -14.60 0.80
C SER A 122 5.39 -13.09 0.77
N LEU A 123 6.32 -12.59 -0.03
CA LEU A 123 6.40 -11.19 -0.42
C LEU A 123 6.15 -11.06 -1.92
N ASP A 124 5.80 -9.85 -2.33
CA ASP A 124 5.13 -9.54 -3.58
C ASP A 124 6.08 -9.47 -4.78
N GLY A 125 7.37 -9.24 -4.56
CA GLY A 125 8.39 -9.23 -5.60
C GLY A 125 9.78 -9.60 -5.10
N ARG A 126 10.66 -10.03 -6.02
CA ARG A 126 12.06 -10.38 -5.72
C ARG A 126 13.00 -9.96 -6.86
N LEU A 127 14.05 -9.23 -6.48
CA LEU A 127 15.26 -9.02 -7.28
C LEU A 127 16.34 -10.00 -6.81
N LYS A 128 16.43 -11.16 -7.45
CA LYS A 128 17.41 -12.22 -7.19
C LYS A 128 18.61 -12.05 -8.11
N LEU A 129 19.71 -11.51 -7.58
CA LEU A 129 20.87 -11.04 -8.34
C LEU A 129 21.49 -12.10 -9.28
N GLU A 130 21.50 -13.36 -8.84
CA GLU A 130 22.02 -14.48 -9.62
C GLU A 130 21.17 -14.81 -10.85
N ASP A 131 19.87 -14.50 -10.83
CA ASP A 131 18.96 -14.84 -11.91
C ASP A 131 18.78 -13.70 -12.93
N ILE A 132 19.24 -12.48 -12.62
CA ILE A 132 19.09 -11.32 -13.52
C ILE A 132 19.94 -11.53 -14.79
N GLN A 133 19.28 -11.61 -15.95
CA GLN A 133 19.93 -11.81 -17.25
C GLN A 133 20.31 -10.49 -17.93
N ASN A 134 19.52 -9.43 -17.72
CA ASN A 134 19.84 -8.11 -18.25
C ASN A 134 21.00 -7.47 -17.46
N ALA A 135 22.19 -7.45 -18.07
CA ALA A 135 23.41 -6.94 -17.45
C ALA A 135 23.32 -5.47 -17.04
N GLU A 136 22.62 -4.63 -17.80
CA GLU A 136 22.45 -3.22 -17.47
C GLU A 136 21.55 -3.06 -16.25
N THR A 137 20.41 -3.75 -16.22
CA THR A 137 19.52 -3.78 -15.05
C THR A 137 20.25 -4.32 -13.82
N LYS A 138 21.03 -5.41 -13.96
CA LYS A 138 21.81 -5.98 -12.86
C LYS A 138 22.75 -4.95 -12.23
N ARG A 139 23.52 -4.23 -13.06
CA ARG A 139 24.42 -3.17 -12.60
C ARG A 139 23.68 -2.05 -11.85
N ARG A 140 22.50 -1.63 -12.36
CA ARG A 140 21.69 -0.59 -11.71
C ARG A 140 21.12 -1.09 -10.37
N VAL A 141 20.68 -2.35 -10.30
CA VAL A 141 20.18 -2.98 -9.07
C VAL A 141 21.29 -3.11 -8.02
N GLU A 142 22.47 -3.62 -8.39
CA GLU A 142 23.62 -3.77 -7.47
C GLU A 142 24.06 -2.41 -6.90
N LYS A 143 24.14 -1.38 -7.75
CA LYS A 143 24.44 -0.02 -7.30
C LYS A 143 23.37 0.49 -6.34
N TRP A 144 22.09 0.35 -6.69
CA TRP A 144 20.98 0.79 -5.86
C TRP A 144 20.96 0.08 -4.50
N LEU A 145 21.19 -1.24 -4.48
CA LEU A 145 21.33 -2.01 -3.24
C LEU A 145 22.44 -1.45 -2.34
N ALA A 146 23.62 -1.20 -2.92
CA ALA A 146 24.75 -0.64 -2.17
C ALA A 146 24.45 0.75 -1.60
N ASP A 147 23.89 1.64 -2.43
CA ASP A 147 23.49 2.98 -2.01
C ASP A 147 22.45 2.92 -0.88
N TYR A 148 21.48 2.01 -0.98
CA TYR A 148 20.39 1.91 -0.02
C TYR A 148 20.80 1.26 1.30
N CYS A 149 21.58 0.19 1.26
CA CYS A 149 22.17 -0.41 2.46
C CYS A 149 23.03 0.61 3.22
N LYS A 150 23.79 1.46 2.51
CA LYS A 150 24.55 2.55 3.14
C LYS A 150 23.64 3.52 3.90
N LEU A 151 22.50 3.90 3.33
CA LEU A 151 21.52 4.77 3.99
C LEU A 151 20.89 4.11 5.22
N LEU A 152 20.70 2.79 5.19
CA LEU A 152 20.15 2.01 6.30
C LEU A 152 21.19 1.62 7.37
N GLY A 153 22.48 1.91 7.13
CA GLY A 153 23.56 1.42 8.00
C GLY A 153 23.64 -0.11 8.06
N ALA A 154 23.37 -0.77 6.92
CA ALA A 154 23.35 -2.21 6.76
C ALA A 154 24.41 -2.67 5.75
N GLU A 155 24.81 -3.94 5.84
CA GLU A 155 25.64 -4.57 4.81
C GLU A 155 24.81 -4.91 3.56
N VAL A 156 25.49 -5.00 2.42
CA VAL A 156 24.82 -5.40 1.17
C VAL A 156 24.53 -6.90 1.22
N PRO A 157 23.26 -7.32 1.06
CA PRO A 157 22.89 -8.72 1.14
C PRO A 157 23.36 -9.52 -0.08
N GLN A 158 23.60 -10.81 0.09
CA GLN A 158 24.14 -11.68 -0.96
C GLN A 158 23.18 -11.91 -2.14
N HIS A 159 21.87 -12.05 -1.87
CA HIS A 159 20.94 -12.53 -2.90
C HIS A 159 20.13 -11.43 -3.59
N GLY A 160 20.07 -10.22 -2.99
CA GLY A 160 19.42 -9.05 -3.59
C GLY A 160 18.33 -8.44 -2.70
N ALA A 161 17.15 -8.15 -3.26
CA ALA A 161 16.04 -7.52 -2.53
C ALA A 161 14.71 -8.26 -2.69
N VAL A 162 13.85 -8.12 -1.68
CA VAL A 162 12.46 -8.61 -1.68
C VAL A 162 11.51 -7.47 -1.33
N PHE A 163 10.32 -7.48 -1.93
CA PHE A 163 9.41 -6.36 -1.92
C PHE A 163 8.04 -6.72 -1.35
N GLU A 164 7.57 -5.94 -0.39
CA GLU A 164 6.14 -5.85 -0.04
C GLU A 164 5.52 -4.70 -0.84
N VAL A 165 4.55 -4.98 -1.68
CA VAL A 165 3.91 -3.99 -2.56
C VAL A 165 2.60 -3.52 -1.95
N ARG A 166 2.47 -2.21 -1.76
CA ARG A 166 1.25 -1.61 -1.19
C ARG A 166 0.75 -0.46 -2.04
N GLN A 167 -0.55 -0.45 -2.31
CA GLN A 167 -1.22 0.67 -2.97
C GLN A 167 -1.13 1.97 -2.12
N GLY A 168 -1.21 1.82 -0.81
CA GLY A 168 -0.95 2.86 0.18
C GLY A 168 -0.90 2.25 1.58
N TYR A 169 -0.41 3.00 2.57
CA TYR A 169 -0.21 2.47 3.92
C TYR A 169 -0.91 3.34 4.96
N LYS A 170 -2.17 3.02 5.26
CA LYS A 170 -3.03 3.77 6.19
C LYS A 170 -3.36 3.02 7.50
N SER A 171 -2.87 1.79 7.64
CA SER A 171 -3.24 0.91 8.75
C SER A 171 -2.34 1.15 9.96
N LYS A 172 -2.86 1.71 11.05
CA LYS A 172 -2.18 1.73 12.37
C LYS A 172 -2.39 0.45 13.19
N ASP A 173 -2.92 -0.60 12.57
CA ASP A 173 -3.07 -1.92 13.19
C ASP A 173 -1.71 -2.49 13.64
N SER A 174 -1.56 -2.75 14.94
CA SER A 174 -0.31 -3.19 15.54
C SER A 174 0.11 -4.59 15.09
N LYS A 175 -0.86 -5.47 14.81
CA LYS A 175 -0.61 -6.82 14.31
C LYS A 175 0.03 -6.78 12.93
N ARG A 176 -0.47 -5.93 12.01
CA ARG A 176 0.13 -5.73 10.69
C ARG A 176 1.55 -5.19 10.78
N GLN A 177 1.77 -4.18 11.63
CA GLN A 177 3.10 -3.59 11.79
C GLN A 177 4.13 -4.57 12.34
N ASN A 178 3.74 -5.41 13.31
CA ASN A 178 4.64 -6.43 13.84
C ASN A 178 4.95 -7.50 12.79
N GLY A 179 3.96 -7.94 12.01
CA GLY A 179 4.20 -8.86 10.89
C GLY A 179 5.14 -8.28 9.83
N ASP A 180 5.04 -6.99 9.53
CA ASP A 180 5.96 -6.31 8.62
C ASP A 180 7.41 -6.30 9.18
N ILE A 181 7.59 -6.10 10.49
CA ILE A 181 8.92 -6.16 11.14
C ILE A 181 9.48 -7.58 11.15
N ASP A 182 8.63 -8.59 11.39
CA ASP A 182 9.05 -9.99 11.33
C ASP A 182 9.52 -10.34 9.90
N ASN A 183 8.79 -9.89 8.88
CA ASN A 183 9.19 -10.06 7.48
C ASN A 183 10.54 -9.40 7.17
N ILE A 184 10.78 -8.18 7.69
CA ILE A 184 12.07 -7.49 7.55
C ILE A 184 13.20 -8.34 8.14
N ALA A 185 13.02 -8.83 9.37
CA ALA A 185 14.04 -9.63 10.04
C ALA A 185 14.35 -10.94 9.30
N VAL A 186 13.32 -11.65 8.83
CA VAL A 186 13.50 -12.90 8.08
C VAL A 186 14.18 -12.66 6.73
N ALA A 187 13.79 -11.61 5.99
CA ALA A 187 14.42 -11.29 4.72
C ALA A 187 15.93 -11.06 4.87
N TRP A 188 16.32 -10.26 5.87
CA TRP A 188 17.74 -10.03 6.19
C TRP A 188 18.46 -11.34 6.55
N ALA A 189 17.85 -12.17 7.41
CA ALA A 189 18.43 -13.46 7.79
C ALA A 189 18.59 -14.43 6.61
N GLN A 190 17.77 -14.28 5.56
CA GLN A 190 17.86 -15.05 4.32
C GLN A 190 18.66 -14.35 3.23
N GLY A 191 19.43 -13.30 3.56
CA GLY A 191 20.32 -12.62 2.62
C GLY A 191 19.59 -11.80 1.56
N TYR A 192 18.46 -11.18 1.90
CA TYR A 192 17.75 -10.21 1.06
C TYR A 192 17.50 -8.90 1.82
N MET A 193 17.57 -7.77 1.12
CA MET A 193 17.12 -6.47 1.64
C MET A 193 15.59 -6.39 1.52
N PRO A 194 14.85 -6.23 2.62
CA PRO A 194 13.41 -6.04 2.59
C PRO A 194 13.06 -4.60 2.22
N VAL A 195 12.12 -4.43 1.29
CA VAL A 195 11.69 -3.12 0.80
C VAL A 195 10.17 -3.02 0.70
N PHE A 196 9.59 -1.95 1.19
CA PHE A 196 8.19 -1.60 0.96
C PHE A 196 8.10 -0.72 -0.28
N ALA A 197 7.44 -1.22 -1.32
CA ALA A 197 7.12 -0.48 -2.54
C ALA A 197 5.69 0.07 -2.43
N ILE A 198 5.58 1.35 -2.10
CA ILE A 198 4.29 2.00 -1.84
C ILE A 198 3.91 2.91 -3.01
N PHE A 199 2.83 2.58 -3.71
CA PHE A 199 2.43 3.29 -4.94
C PHE A 199 1.90 4.71 -4.69
N SER A 200 1.25 4.94 -3.56
CA SER A 200 0.89 6.29 -3.12
C SER A 200 2.02 6.96 -2.34
N SER A 201 2.01 8.28 -2.29
CA SER A 201 2.75 9.09 -1.31
C SER A 201 2.20 8.97 0.12
N GLN A 202 1.03 8.34 0.29
CA GLN A 202 0.30 8.24 1.55
C GLN A 202 0.80 7.08 2.43
N ILE A 203 1.78 7.40 3.29
CA ILE A 203 2.21 6.58 4.44
C ILE A 203 2.47 7.49 5.65
N ASP A 204 2.12 7.02 6.83
CA ASP A 204 2.36 7.73 8.10
C ASP A 204 3.87 7.79 8.43
N GLY A 205 4.36 8.97 8.84
CA GLY A 205 5.78 9.21 9.11
C GLY A 205 6.34 8.37 10.26
N ASP A 206 5.53 8.04 11.26
CA ASP A 206 5.97 7.20 12.39
C ASP A 206 6.23 5.77 11.91
N LEU A 207 5.43 5.28 10.95
CA LEU A 207 5.65 3.97 10.34
C LEU A 207 6.91 3.95 9.48
N VAL A 208 7.15 5.02 8.71
CA VAL A 208 8.39 5.17 7.94
C VAL A 208 9.61 5.09 8.86
N LEU A 209 9.59 5.86 9.95
CA LEU A 209 10.67 5.85 10.93
C LEU A 209 10.84 4.47 11.57
N ARG A 210 9.73 3.84 11.98
CA ARG A 210 9.73 2.52 12.62
C ARG A 210 10.38 1.47 11.73
N TYR A 211 9.98 1.36 10.46
CA TYR A 211 10.56 0.35 9.56
C TYR A 211 12.00 0.67 9.19
N ARG A 212 12.36 1.95 8.98
CA ARG A 212 13.77 2.33 8.74
C ARG A 212 14.66 1.98 9.93
N ASN A 213 14.18 2.16 11.16
CA ASN A 213 14.91 1.73 12.36
C ASN A 213 15.08 0.20 12.44
N SER A 214 14.18 -0.57 11.82
CA SER A 214 14.33 -2.02 11.61
C SER A 214 15.15 -2.38 10.37
N ARG A 215 15.78 -1.41 9.69
CA ARG A 215 16.49 -1.58 8.41
C ARG A 215 15.59 -2.07 7.28
N GLY A 216 14.31 -1.71 7.32
CA GLY A 216 13.37 -1.87 6.22
C GLY A 216 13.52 -0.72 5.23
N GLY A 217 13.74 -1.07 3.97
CA GLY A 217 13.69 -0.15 2.86
C GLY A 217 12.28 0.36 2.58
N ILE A 218 12.12 1.62 2.18
CA ILE A 218 10.82 2.17 1.77
C ILE A 218 11.00 3.13 0.59
N VAL A 219 10.34 2.79 -0.52
CA VAL A 219 10.16 3.69 -1.67
C VAL A 219 8.68 4.02 -1.83
N VAL A 220 8.36 5.31 -2.00
CA VAL A 220 6.98 5.82 -2.03
C VAL A 220 6.64 6.50 -3.36
N GLY A 221 5.36 6.55 -3.72
CA GLY A 221 4.86 7.14 -4.95
C GLY A 221 5.02 8.66 -5.04
N ARG A 222 6.24 9.14 -5.26
CA ARG A 222 6.59 10.55 -5.44
C ARG A 222 7.16 10.75 -6.82
N THR A 223 6.75 11.79 -7.53
CA THR A 223 7.28 12.11 -8.88
C THR A 223 8.69 12.69 -8.85
N ALA A 224 9.13 13.19 -7.68
CA ALA A 224 10.48 13.68 -7.43
C ALA A 224 11.18 12.84 -6.35
N GLY A 225 12.51 12.95 -6.29
CA GLY A 225 13.37 12.26 -5.34
C GLY A 225 14.26 11.20 -5.98
N ALA A 226 15.18 10.65 -5.20
CA ALA A 226 16.10 9.60 -5.63
C ALA A 226 15.40 8.22 -5.69
N SER A 227 16.01 7.25 -6.36
CA SER A 227 15.52 5.85 -6.42
C SER A 227 15.49 5.14 -5.07
N THR A 228 16.08 5.73 -4.03
CA THR A 228 16.06 5.28 -2.63
C THR A 228 14.84 5.81 -1.86
N GLU A 229 14.10 6.77 -2.43
CA GLU A 229 12.95 7.41 -1.77
C GLU A 229 11.68 7.32 -2.60
N SER A 230 11.81 7.44 -3.92
CA SER A 230 10.70 7.45 -4.86
C SER A 230 10.58 6.10 -5.57
N LEU A 231 9.40 5.48 -5.50
CA LEU A 231 9.07 4.29 -6.27
C LEU A 231 9.12 4.56 -7.78
N PHE A 232 8.72 5.76 -8.21
CA PHE A 232 8.76 6.13 -9.63
C PHE A 232 10.20 6.32 -10.13
N ALA A 233 11.06 6.95 -9.33
CA ALA A 233 12.49 7.05 -9.64
C ALA A 233 13.16 5.67 -9.60
N PHE A 234 12.80 4.81 -8.63
CA PHE A 234 13.28 3.42 -8.60
C PHE A 234 12.91 2.66 -9.88
N SER A 235 11.64 2.70 -10.27
CA SER A 235 11.18 2.01 -11.47
C SER A 235 11.90 2.53 -12.73
N ARG A 236 12.03 3.85 -12.88
CA ARG A 236 12.67 4.46 -14.05
C ARG A 236 14.19 4.22 -14.05
N ASP A 237 14.87 4.54 -12.96
CA ASP A 237 16.34 4.62 -12.91
C ASP A 237 16.99 3.27 -12.58
N VAL A 238 16.26 2.34 -11.95
CA VAL A 238 16.77 1.01 -11.61
C VAL A 238 16.21 -0.04 -12.55
N LEU A 239 14.87 -0.10 -12.68
CA LEU A 239 14.22 -1.11 -13.53
C LEU A 239 14.14 -0.70 -15.01
N GLY A 240 14.41 0.56 -15.36
CA GLY A 240 14.32 1.02 -16.75
C GLY A 240 12.88 1.18 -17.27
N PHE A 241 11.89 1.21 -16.37
CA PHE A 241 10.48 1.35 -16.72
C PHE A 241 9.87 2.61 -16.11
N ASP A 242 9.35 3.52 -16.94
CA ASP A 242 8.71 4.74 -16.46
C ASP A 242 7.27 4.49 -15.98
N LEU A 243 7.17 4.08 -14.71
CA LEU A 243 5.90 3.79 -14.05
C LEU A 243 5.00 5.02 -13.90
N ALA A 244 5.58 6.20 -13.71
CA ALA A 244 4.81 7.44 -13.62
C ALA A 244 4.17 7.78 -14.96
N ASP A 245 4.93 7.69 -16.04
CA ASP A 245 4.43 7.90 -17.40
C ASP A 245 3.39 6.84 -17.80
N PHE A 246 3.58 5.58 -17.41
CA PHE A 246 2.58 4.52 -17.59
C PHE A 246 1.23 4.90 -16.99
N PHE A 247 1.18 5.28 -15.70
CA PHE A 247 -0.08 5.68 -15.07
C PHE A 247 -0.65 6.96 -15.68
N ARG A 248 0.20 7.94 -16.00
CA ARG A 248 -0.24 9.20 -16.59
C ARG A 248 -0.91 8.99 -17.96
N ARG A 249 -0.28 8.25 -18.87
CA ARG A 249 -0.82 7.99 -20.21
C ARG A 249 -2.07 7.13 -20.20
N ASN A 250 -2.14 6.17 -19.28
CA ASN A 250 -3.30 5.27 -19.15
C ASN A 250 -4.38 5.82 -18.21
N SER A 251 -4.18 6.98 -17.59
CA SER A 251 -5.12 7.57 -16.63
C SER A 251 -6.56 7.68 -17.18
N PRO A 252 -6.80 8.08 -18.45
CA PRO A 252 -8.17 8.10 -18.99
C PRO A 252 -8.86 6.74 -18.95
N ALA A 253 -8.16 5.67 -19.37
CA ALA A 253 -8.71 4.31 -19.36
C ALA A 253 -8.93 3.79 -17.93
N ILE A 254 -7.96 4.01 -17.04
CA ILE A 254 -8.06 3.59 -15.62
C ILE A 254 -9.22 4.31 -14.93
N LYS A 255 -9.38 5.62 -15.17
CA LYS A 255 -10.47 6.41 -14.59
C LYS A 255 -11.84 5.95 -15.08
N LYS A 256 -11.95 5.62 -16.37
CA LYS A 256 -13.18 5.06 -16.94
C LYS A 256 -13.58 3.77 -16.22
N GLU A 257 -12.66 2.81 -16.13
CA GLU A 257 -12.89 1.53 -15.44
C GLU A 257 -13.23 1.73 -13.95
N MET A 258 -12.53 2.66 -13.27
CA MET A 258 -12.80 3.00 -11.87
C MET A 258 -14.22 3.55 -11.69
N THR A 259 -14.65 4.47 -12.56
CA THR A 259 -15.99 5.04 -12.53
C THR A 259 -17.04 3.94 -12.74
N GLU A 260 -16.90 3.13 -13.80
CA GLU A 260 -17.84 2.03 -14.11
C GLU A 260 -17.93 1.02 -12.95
N THR A 261 -16.79 0.68 -12.34
CA THR A 261 -16.74 -0.20 -11.16
C THR A 261 -17.46 0.42 -9.96
N LEU A 262 -17.22 1.71 -9.68
CA LEU A 262 -17.85 2.40 -8.55
C LEU A 262 -19.35 2.58 -8.75
N GLU A 263 -19.79 2.88 -9.98
CA GLU A 263 -21.21 2.94 -10.33
C GLU A 263 -21.88 1.59 -10.10
N ALA A 264 -21.32 0.50 -10.64
CA ALA A 264 -21.85 -0.84 -10.45
C ALA A 264 -21.94 -1.26 -8.97
N LEU A 265 -20.95 -0.87 -8.15
CA LEU A 265 -20.96 -1.16 -6.71
C LEU A 265 -21.97 -0.34 -5.90
N LEU A 266 -22.32 0.86 -6.38
CA LEU A 266 -23.22 1.79 -5.67
C LEU A 266 -24.67 1.71 -6.17
N SER A 267 -24.90 1.15 -7.36
CA SER A 267 -26.24 0.92 -7.93
C SER A 267 -26.84 -0.44 -7.56
N ALA A 268 -26.08 -1.31 -6.90
CA ALA A 268 -26.48 -2.67 -6.51
C ALA A 268 -27.35 -2.71 -5.23
#